data_AF-A0A2D6N3R0-F1
#
_entry.id   AF-A0A2D6N3R0-F1
#
_cell.length_a   1.000
_cell.length_b   1.000
_cell.length_c   1.000
_cell.angle_alpha   90.00
_cell.angle_beta   90.00
_cell.angle_gamma   90.00
#
_symmetry.space_group_name_H-M   'P 1'
#
loop_
_entity.id
_entity.type
_entity.pdbx_description
1 polymer ?
#
loop_
_entity_poly.entity_id
_entity_poly.type
_entity_poly.pdbx_seq_one_letter_code
_entity_poly.pdbx_strand_id
1 'polypeptide(L)'
;MTWIKSHLNLRTHPKGRKLARLLDISHAAAVGHLHFLWHWAIQFADSGDLSRLDVVDIAEAAGWEGDPEALITALLDCGGHGQSGFLDRLPSGQLVIHDWLDYAGRLVERRRKDAGRKRVERETSAGLPQDVQRTDLAAQGAA
;
A
#
# COMPACT_ATOMS: atom_id res chain seq x y z
N MET A 1 -2.87 -1.97 -12.60
CA MET A 1 -2.13 -3.02 -11.87
C MET A 1 -1.02 -2.35 -11.06
N THR A 2 -0.99 -2.58 -9.75
CA THR A 2 0.07 -2.11 -8.86
C THR A 2 0.85 -3.33 -8.41
N TRP A 3 2.17 -3.33 -8.63
CA TRP A 3 3.04 -4.42 -8.21
C TRP A 3 3.86 -3.96 -7.01
N ILE A 4 4.06 -4.88 -6.07
CA ILE A 4 4.92 -4.69 -4.92
C ILE A 4 6.21 -5.49 -5.13
N LYS A 5 7.36 -4.86 -4.91
CA LYS A 5 8.65 -5.56 -4.95
C LYS A 5 8.84 -6.35 -3.65
N SER A 6 8.47 -7.62 -3.64
CA SER A 6 8.88 -8.49 -2.53
C SER A 6 10.41 -8.65 -2.55
N HIS A 7 11.09 -8.24 -1.49
CA HIS A 7 12.53 -8.42 -1.38
C HIS A 7 12.85 -9.91 -1.17
N LEU A 8 13.73 -10.48 -2.03
CA LEU A 8 14.14 -11.88 -1.97
C LEU A 8 14.63 -12.30 -0.57
N ASN A 9 15.25 -11.36 0.14
CA ASN A 9 15.80 -11.57 1.49
C ASN A 9 14.72 -11.83 2.54
N LEU A 10 13.44 -11.53 2.29
CA LEU A 10 12.37 -11.68 3.29
C LEU A 10 12.19 -13.14 3.73
N ARG A 11 12.40 -14.10 2.81
CA ARG A 11 12.37 -15.56 3.06
C ARG A 11 13.45 -16.03 4.05
N THR A 12 14.55 -15.30 4.16
CA THR A 12 15.69 -15.67 5.01
C THR A 12 15.96 -14.63 6.10
N HIS A 13 15.14 -13.57 6.17
CA HIS A 13 15.40 -12.43 7.03
C HIS A 13 15.25 -12.79 8.52
N PRO A 14 16.21 -12.41 9.39
CA PRO A 14 16.12 -12.65 10.83
C PRO A 14 14.85 -12.07 11.47
N LYS A 15 14.42 -10.86 11.07
CA LYS A 15 13.18 -10.25 11.57
C LYS A 15 11.95 -11.10 11.26
N GLY A 16 11.82 -11.60 10.04
CA GLY A 16 10.70 -12.46 9.65
C GLY A 16 10.69 -13.80 10.39
N ARG A 17 11.86 -14.36 10.70
CA ARG A 17 11.97 -15.56 11.56
C ARG A 17 11.69 -15.26 13.04
N LYS A 18 12.00 -14.05 13.51
CA LYS A 18 11.65 -13.62 14.87
C LYS A 18 10.15 -13.38 15.00
N LEU A 19 9.53 -12.70 14.04
CA LEU A 19 8.08 -12.51 13.95
C LEU A 19 7.33 -13.85 14.02
N ALA A 20 7.75 -14.82 13.20
CA ALA A 20 7.16 -16.16 13.21
C ALA A 20 7.23 -16.85 14.58
N ARG A 21 8.33 -16.67 15.32
CA ARG A 21 8.49 -17.22 16.68
C ARG A 21 7.65 -16.48 17.73
N LEU A 22 7.52 -15.16 17.60
CA LEU A 22 6.71 -14.35 18.54
C LEU A 22 5.21 -14.67 18.42
N LEU A 23 4.75 -15.00 17.21
CA LEU A 23 3.35 -15.32 16.92
C LEU A 23 3.03 -16.82 16.91
N ASP A 24 4.03 -17.67 17.16
CA ASP A 24 3.92 -19.14 17.08
C ASP A 24 3.31 -19.66 15.77
N ILE A 25 3.77 -19.13 14.64
CA ILE A 25 3.32 -19.51 13.30
C ILE A 25 4.48 -19.89 12.39
N SER A 26 4.16 -20.52 11.26
CA SER A 26 5.17 -20.78 10.23
C SER A 26 5.77 -19.48 9.69
N HIS A 27 7.05 -19.51 9.31
CA HIS A 27 7.69 -18.35 8.67
C HIS A 27 6.99 -17.92 7.38
N ALA A 28 6.43 -18.86 6.62
CA ALA A 28 5.66 -18.57 5.42
C ALA A 28 4.38 -17.77 5.75
N ALA A 29 3.66 -18.15 6.81
CA ALA A 29 2.48 -17.41 7.27
C ALA A 29 2.85 -15.99 7.72
N ALA A 30 3.91 -15.84 8.53
CA ALA A 30 4.39 -14.53 8.96
C ALA A 30 4.72 -13.59 7.78
N VAL A 31 5.36 -14.12 6.72
CA VAL A 31 5.63 -13.37 5.49
C VAL A 31 4.33 -13.04 4.74
N GLY A 32 3.37 -13.96 4.71
CA GLY A 32 2.05 -13.74 4.10
C GLY A 32 1.29 -12.58 4.75
N HIS A 33 1.19 -12.57 6.09
CA HIS A 33 0.53 -11.49 6.83
C HIS A 33 1.19 -10.14 6.58
N LEU A 34 2.52 -10.11 6.53
CA LEU A 34 3.28 -8.91 6.23
C LEU A 34 3.00 -8.40 4.79
N HIS A 35 2.90 -9.31 3.82
CA HIS A 35 2.50 -8.94 2.46
C HIS A 35 1.07 -8.40 2.40
N PHE A 36 0.12 -9.00 3.11
CA PHE A 36 -1.26 -8.50 3.18
C PHE A 36 -1.31 -7.08 3.73
N LEU A 37 -0.64 -6.84 4.86
CA LEU A 37 -0.54 -5.51 5.46
C LEU A 37 0.06 -4.48 4.48
N TRP A 38 1.13 -4.84 3.78
CA TRP A 38 1.74 -3.94 2.79
C TRP A 38 0.84 -3.70 1.57
N HIS A 39 0.16 -4.72 1.06
CA HIS A 39 -0.80 -4.55 -0.03
C HIS A 39 -1.93 -3.60 0.36
N TRP A 40 -2.44 -3.75 1.58
CA TRP A 40 -3.44 -2.86 2.15
C TRP A 40 -2.91 -1.44 2.29
N ALA A 41 -1.73 -1.27 2.89
CA ALA A 41 -1.13 0.04 3.13
C ALA A 41 -0.85 0.81 1.84
N ILE A 42 -0.45 0.14 0.76
CA ILE A 42 -0.32 0.79 -0.55
C ILE A 42 -1.63 1.39 -1.04
N GLN A 43 -2.78 0.84 -0.68
CA GLN A 43 -4.07 1.33 -1.16
C GLN A 43 -4.70 2.35 -0.22
N PHE A 44 -4.46 2.21 1.09
CA PHE A 44 -5.22 2.93 2.11
C PHE A 44 -4.37 3.75 3.08
N ALA A 45 -3.04 3.57 3.09
CA ALA A 45 -2.10 4.29 3.93
C ALA A 45 -0.87 4.75 3.11
N ASP A 46 -1.07 5.70 2.20
CA ASP A 46 -0.03 6.19 1.28
C ASP A 46 1.29 6.60 1.98
N SER A 47 1.21 7.18 3.18
CA SER A 47 2.36 7.58 3.98
C SER A 47 2.98 6.45 4.81
N GLY A 48 2.34 5.28 4.88
CA GLY A 48 2.70 4.20 5.79
C GLY A 48 2.36 4.48 7.26
N ASP A 49 1.61 5.55 7.53
CA ASP A 49 1.12 5.91 8.85
C ASP A 49 -0.15 5.12 9.17
N LEU A 50 -0.07 4.32 10.23
CA LEU A 50 -1.15 3.47 10.73
C LEU A 50 -1.77 4.03 12.02
N SER A 51 -1.34 5.21 12.49
CA SER A 51 -1.75 5.78 13.79
C SER A 51 -3.24 6.10 13.92
N ARG A 52 -3.96 6.11 12.79
CA ARG A 52 -5.41 6.35 12.75
C ARG A 52 -6.24 5.07 12.84
N LEU A 53 -5.59 3.92 12.72
CA LEU A 53 -6.21 2.61 12.76
C LEU A 53 -6.11 2.07 14.17
N ASP A 54 -7.14 1.34 14.59
CA ASP A 54 -7.00 0.54 15.79
C ASP A 54 -6.22 -0.75 15.51
N VAL A 55 -5.88 -1.49 16.57
CA VAL A 55 -5.12 -2.74 16.44
C VAL A 55 -5.89 -3.81 15.66
N VAL A 56 -7.23 -3.77 15.69
CA VAL A 56 -8.11 -4.72 15.02
C VAL A 56 -8.10 -4.46 13.51
N ASP A 57 -8.24 -3.21 13.08
CA ASP A 57 -8.15 -2.77 11.69
C ASP A 57 -6.81 -3.20 11.06
N ILE A 58 -5.71 -3.07 11.81
CA ILE A 58 -4.38 -3.48 11.34
C ILE A 58 -4.29 -5.00 11.24
N ALA A 59 -4.88 -5.75 12.19
CA ALA A 59 -4.94 -7.21 12.13
C ALA A 59 -5.77 -7.69 10.93
N GLU A 60 -6.93 -7.08 10.67
CA GLU A 60 -7.75 -7.36 9.49
C GLU A 60 -7.00 -7.06 8.18
N ALA A 61 -6.31 -5.91 8.11
CA ALA A 61 -5.46 -5.56 6.98
C ALA A 61 -4.33 -6.57 6.73
N ALA A 62 -3.80 -7.17 7.80
CA ALA A 62 -2.80 -8.23 7.75
C ALA A 62 -3.40 -9.64 7.54
N GLY A 63 -4.73 -9.77 7.50
CA GLY A 63 -5.43 -11.06 7.46
C GLY A 63 -5.10 -11.95 8.66
N TRP A 64 -4.90 -11.36 9.83
CA TRP A 64 -4.56 -12.04 11.08
C TRP A 64 -5.83 -12.38 11.86
N GLU A 65 -5.99 -13.65 12.24
CA GLU A 65 -7.16 -14.17 12.97
C GLU A 65 -6.89 -14.41 14.47
N GLY A 66 -5.66 -14.15 14.93
CA GLY A 66 -5.28 -14.29 16.33
C GLY A 66 -5.54 -13.01 17.14
N ASP A 67 -4.84 -12.87 18.28
CA ASP A 67 -4.90 -11.64 19.09
C ASP A 67 -4.28 -10.44 18.32
N PRO A 68 -5.06 -9.37 18.06
CA PRO A 68 -4.55 -8.18 17.38
C PRO A 68 -3.40 -7.50 18.12
N GLU A 69 -3.43 -7.45 19.45
CA GLU A 69 -2.37 -6.82 20.24
C GLU A 69 -1.06 -7.61 20.11
N ALA A 70 -1.14 -8.96 20.17
CA ALA A 70 0.01 -9.81 19.94
C ALA A 70 0.65 -9.59 18.56
N LEU A 71 -0.15 -9.36 17.50
CA LEU A 71 0.37 -9.02 16.17
C LEU A 71 1.17 -7.71 16.19
N ILE A 72 0.60 -6.65 16.75
CA ILE A 72 1.23 -5.32 16.78
C ILE A 72 2.53 -5.36 17.59
N THR A 73 2.48 -5.95 18.79
CA THR A 73 3.67 -6.13 19.63
C THR A 73 4.73 -6.94 18.89
N ALA A 74 4.37 -8.03 18.23
CA ALA A 74 5.33 -8.84 17.50
C ALA A 74 5.95 -8.11 16.30
N LEU A 75 5.16 -7.31 15.57
CA LEU A 75 5.64 -6.49 14.45
C LEU A 75 6.58 -5.37 14.89
N LEU A 76 6.40 -4.82 16.10
CA LEU A 76 7.32 -3.85 16.71
C LEU A 76 8.60 -4.55 17.19
N ASP A 77 8.48 -5.68 17.87
CA ASP A 77 9.59 -6.31 18.60
C ASP A 77 10.45 -7.25 17.74
N CYS A 78 10.01 -7.60 16.52
CA CYS A 78 10.74 -8.52 15.65
C CYS A 78 12.09 -7.99 15.16
N GLY A 79 12.43 -6.72 15.40
CA GLY A 79 13.72 -6.11 15.06
C GLY A 79 14.92 -6.72 15.81
N GLY A 80 14.77 -6.92 17.13
CA GLY A 80 15.81 -7.49 17.99
C GLY A 80 16.97 -6.53 18.29
N HIS A 81 17.64 -6.72 19.44
CA HIS A 81 18.81 -5.94 19.87
C HIS A 81 18.65 -4.41 19.77
N GLY A 82 17.46 -3.88 20.09
CA GLY A 82 17.17 -2.45 20.00
C GLY A 82 16.98 -1.91 18.57
N GLN A 83 16.90 -2.80 17.57
CA GLN A 83 16.55 -2.44 16.20
C GLN A 83 15.04 -2.40 15.99
N SER A 84 14.63 -1.56 15.03
CA SER A 84 13.26 -1.44 14.54
C SER A 84 12.68 -2.75 14.01
N GLY A 85 11.39 -2.96 14.27
CA GLY A 85 10.62 -4.07 13.75
C GLY A 85 10.28 -3.93 12.26
N PHE A 86 9.13 -4.49 11.87
CA PHE A 86 8.46 -4.12 10.62
C PHE A 86 7.53 -2.92 10.82
N LEU A 87 7.13 -2.65 12.06
CA LEU A 87 6.53 -1.39 12.48
C LEU A 87 7.49 -0.65 13.41
N ASP A 88 7.31 0.66 13.47
CA ASP A 88 7.97 1.55 14.43
C ASP A 88 6.94 2.43 15.14
N ARG A 89 7.23 2.75 16.40
CA ARG A 89 6.62 3.89 17.09
C ARG A 89 7.59 5.06 17.03
N LEU A 90 7.23 6.11 16.30
CA LEU A 90 8.00 7.34 16.24
C LEU A 90 8.00 8.05 17.60
N PRO A 91 8.96 8.95 17.88
CA PRO A 91 8.95 9.76 19.09
C PRO A 91 7.67 10.59 19.29
N SER A 92 6.96 10.90 18.20
CA SER A 92 5.64 11.56 18.23
C SER A 92 4.50 10.66 18.71
N GLY A 93 4.74 9.37 18.93
CA GLY A 93 3.73 8.36 19.26
C GLY A 93 3.08 7.70 18.05
N GLN A 94 3.40 8.15 16.82
CA GLN A 94 2.82 7.61 15.60
C GLN A 94 3.32 6.18 15.32
N LEU A 95 2.39 5.30 14.94
CA LEU A 95 2.67 3.94 14.48
C LEU A 95 2.85 3.96 12.96
N VAL A 96 4.02 3.56 12.48
CA VAL A 96 4.36 3.60 11.05
C VAL A 96 4.97 2.30 10.58
N ILE A 97 4.85 1.99 9.29
CA ILE A 97 5.59 0.90 8.66
C ILE A 97 7.06 1.32 8.52
N HIS A 98 7.97 0.50 9.05
CA HIS A 98 9.41 0.75 8.99
C HIS A 98 9.92 0.76 7.54
N ASP A 99 10.80 1.71 7.21
CA ASP A 99 11.38 1.94 5.87
C ASP A 99 10.33 2.05 4.75
N TRP A 100 9.11 2.50 5.07
CA TRP A 100 8.03 2.57 4.09
C TRP A 100 8.36 3.45 2.89
N LEU A 101 9.06 4.58 3.08
CA LEU A 101 9.44 5.47 1.99
C LEU A 101 10.48 4.85 1.06
N ASP A 102 11.37 4.00 1.57
CA ASP A 102 12.33 3.26 0.74
C ASP A 102 11.61 2.20 -0.11
N TYR A 103 10.48 1.68 0.39
CA TYR A 103 9.68 0.66 -0.26
C TYR A 103 8.64 1.22 -1.24
N ALA A 104 7.87 2.19 -0.80
CA ALA A 104 6.72 2.76 -1.49
C ALA A 104 7.02 4.10 -2.16
N GLY A 105 8.14 4.75 -1.86
CA GLY A 105 8.47 6.11 -2.30
C GLY A 105 8.32 6.32 -3.81
N ARG A 106 8.89 5.43 -4.64
CA ARG A 106 8.73 5.53 -6.11
C ARG A 106 7.30 5.29 -6.58
N LEU A 107 6.55 4.43 -5.88
CA LEU A 107 5.18 4.07 -6.25
C LEU A 107 4.19 5.20 -5.91
N VAL A 108 4.33 5.77 -4.72
CA VAL A 108 3.54 6.91 -4.23
C VAL A 108 3.87 8.16 -5.03
N GLU A 109 5.14 8.43 -5.31
CA GLU A 109 5.57 9.58 -6.11
C GLU A 109 5.04 9.49 -7.56
N ARG A 110 5.01 8.29 -8.15
CA ARG A 110 4.40 8.06 -9.47
C ARG A 110 2.89 8.34 -9.45
N ARG A 111 2.16 7.87 -8.44
CA ARG A 111 0.72 8.15 -8.32
C ARG A 111 0.43 9.63 -8.13
N ARG A 112 1.22 10.35 -7.33
CA ARG A 112 1.09 11.81 -7.19
C ARG A 112 1.28 12.52 -8.53
N LYS A 113 2.30 12.13 -9.32
CA LYS A 113 2.54 12.67 -10.68
C LYS A 113 1.39 12.34 -11.64
N ASP A 114 0.87 11.12 -11.60
CA ASP A 114 -0.25 10.68 -12.44
C ASP A 114 -1.57 11.39 -12.09
N ALA A 115 -1.84 11.60 -10.81
CA ALA A 115 -3.01 12.37 -10.34
C ALA A 115 -2.92 13.84 -10.77
N GLY A 116 -1.73 14.45 -10.66
CA GLY A 116 -1.49 15.81 -11.14
C GLY A 116 -1.74 15.95 -12.64
N ARG A 117 -1.20 15.03 -13.45
CA ARG A 117 -1.43 15.01 -14.91
C ARG A 117 -2.91 14.85 -15.27
N LYS A 118 -3.62 13.90 -14.64
CA LYS A 118 -5.06 13.72 -14.89
C LYS A 118 -5.90 14.92 -14.48
N ARG A 119 -5.49 15.65 -13.43
CA ARG A 119 -6.16 16.89 -13.03
C ARG A 119 -5.98 17.97 -14.10
N VAL A 120 -4.76 18.15 -14.60
CA VAL A 120 -4.46 19.07 -15.70
C VAL A 120 -5.21 18.68 -16.98
N GLU A 121 -5.24 17.39 -17.35
CA GLU A 121 -5.99 16.90 -18.52
C GLU A 121 -7.49 17.15 -18.41
N ARG A 122 -8.09 16.99 -17.22
CA ARG A 122 -9.51 17.32 -16.99
C ARG A 122 -9.76 18.82 -17.09
N GLU A 123 -8.86 19.63 -16.55
CA GLU A 123 -8.93 21.10 -16.63
C GLU A 123 -8.79 21.60 -18.08
N THR A 124 -7.93 20.97 -18.89
CA THR A 124 -7.75 21.34 -20.32
C THR A 124 -8.84 20.75 -21.22
N SER A 125 -9.39 19.59 -20.89
CA SER A 125 -10.44 18.91 -21.68
C SER A 125 -11.86 19.43 -21.39
N ALA A 126 -12.09 20.03 -20.22
CA ALA A 126 -13.36 20.69 -19.87
C ALA A 126 -13.71 21.90 -20.76
N GLY A 127 -12.77 22.37 -21.58
CA GLY A 127 -12.95 23.48 -22.53
C GLY A 127 -13.17 23.06 -24.00
N LEU A 128 -13.18 21.76 -24.33
CA LEU A 128 -13.37 21.29 -25.70
C LEU A 128 -14.80 20.76 -25.88
N PRO A 129 -15.67 21.42 -26.68
CA PRO A 129 -16.97 20.87 -27.02
C PRO A 129 -16.79 19.54 -27.76
N GLN A 130 -17.52 18.51 -27.35
CA GLN A 130 -17.72 17.35 -28.22
C GLN A 130 -18.68 17.77 -29.33
N ASP A 131 -18.17 17.96 -30.54
CA ASP A 131 -18.93 17.59 -31.73
C ASP A 131 -18.02 17.59 -32.97
N VAL A 132 -18.16 16.56 -33.81
CA VAL A 132 -18.95 16.68 -35.05
C VAL A 132 -19.32 15.26 -35.49
N GLN A 133 -20.58 14.87 -35.29
CA GLN A 133 -21.19 13.86 -36.16
C GLN A 133 -21.18 14.41 -37.59
N ARG A 134 -20.43 13.75 -38.48
CA ARG A 134 -20.40 14.10 -39.90
C ARG A 134 -21.71 13.62 -40.52
N THR A 135 -22.61 14.56 -40.79
CA THR A 135 -23.88 14.41 -41.48
C THR A 135 -23.72 13.75 -42.84
N ASP A 136 -24.43 12.64 -43.03
CA ASP A 136 -24.71 12.01 -44.32
C ASP A 136 -25.73 12.87 -45.09
N LEU A 137 -25.28 13.67 -46.05
CA LEU A 137 -26.16 14.40 -46.98
C LEU A 137 -25.52 14.53 -48.36
N ALA A 138 -25.66 13.47 -49.15
CA ALA A 138 -25.65 13.46 -50.62
C ALA A 138 -26.29 12.12 -51.04
N ALA A 139 -27.34 12.00 -51.84
CA ALA A 139 -27.99 12.92 -52.74
C ALA A 139 -29.45 12.45 -52.92
N GLN A 140 -30.39 13.39 -52.88
CA GLN A 140 -31.74 13.18 -53.40
C GLN A 140 -31.63 13.15 -54.94
N GLY A 141 -31.99 12.02 -55.54
CA GLY A 141 -32.20 11.90 -56.97
C GLY A 141 -33.50 12.61 -57.36
N ALA A 142 -33.37 13.70 -58.11
CA ALA A 142 -34.44 14.33 -58.84
C ALA A 142 -34.25 14.03 -60.34
N ALA A 143 -35.14 13.22 -60.90
CA ALA A 143 -35.62 13.25 -62.30
C ALA A 143 -36.70 12.16 -62.47
#